data_AF-A0A3B9JCQ7-F1
#
_entry.id   AF-A0A3B9JCQ7-F1
#
_cell.length_a   1.000
_cell.length_b   1.000
_cell.length_c   1.000
_cell.angle_alpha   90.00
_cell.angle_beta   90.00
_cell.angle_gamma   90.00
#
_symmetry.space_group_name_H-M   'P 1'
#
loop_
_entity.id
_entity.type
_entity.pdbx_description
1 polymer ?
#
loop_
_entity_poly.entity_id
_entity_poly.type
_entity_poly.pdbx_seq_one_letter_code
_entity_poly.pdbx_strand_id
1 'polypeptide(L)'
;TNDMVNTNIIFTVREVAEHVPIVAIADSAASVDILELAGCNNVLLLADMMGRALARRVNDRDRLAHIIGEFGELLIAESTARNTPLQGKTLRESRLREDLGITALGIWEQGEFAPARADTKILPESVLVLAGLEQAIDQFNKTYTQHQEDNGLVIIIGGGRVGRAAARALAERGIDYRIIEQVPEEQGFLGKYVIGNAAELKILEKAGIQRCHNIIVTTHDDDNNIYLTLYCRRLRPDTKIISRATRESNIATLYRAGADFVMSYATLGANTILNLLDKSNVLMISEGLDVIRVKIPPRLVGQSIAQAQIREQTECTIVAIQHEGKTDFNLNIQAPMPAQAELIMLGTRAAEEKFRKKFKA
;
A
#
# COMPACT_ATOMS: atom_id res chain seq x y z
N THR A 1 -1.86 23.12 1.32
CA THR A 1 -3.09 23.93 1.23
C THR A 1 -3.29 24.53 2.60
N ASN A 2 -3.68 25.79 2.74
CA ASN A 2 -3.78 26.35 4.09
C ASN A 2 -5.08 25.86 4.74
N ASP A 3 -5.00 25.19 5.89
CA ASP A 3 -6.16 24.71 6.66
C ASP A 3 -7.17 25.84 6.93
N MET A 4 -6.70 27.08 7.13
CA MET A 4 -7.57 28.26 7.29
C MET A 4 -8.39 28.58 6.02
N VAL A 5 -7.82 28.34 4.83
CA VAL A 5 -8.53 28.51 3.56
C VAL A 5 -9.60 27.43 3.43
N ASN A 6 -9.29 26.19 3.83
CA ASN A 6 -10.28 25.12 3.85
C ASN A 6 -11.44 25.46 4.78
N THR A 7 -11.17 25.95 5.99
CA THR A 7 -12.20 26.40 6.94
C THR A 7 -13.16 27.41 6.31
N ASN A 8 -12.61 28.45 5.66
CA ASN A 8 -13.44 29.47 5.00
C ASN A 8 -14.30 28.89 3.87
N ILE A 9 -13.72 28.02 3.04
CA ILE A 9 -14.46 27.35 1.96
C ILE A 9 -15.61 26.51 2.53
N ILE A 10 -15.36 25.74 3.60
CA ILE A 10 -16.36 24.88 4.23
C ILE A 10 -17.53 25.72 4.76
N PHE A 11 -17.26 26.83 5.46
CA PHE A 11 -18.30 27.73 5.95
C PHE A 11 -19.16 28.27 4.81
N THR A 12 -18.55 28.75 3.73
CA THR A 12 -19.28 29.27 2.57
C THR A 12 -20.16 28.19 1.93
N VAL A 13 -19.66 26.95 1.80
CA VAL A 13 -20.47 25.85 1.26
C VAL A 13 -21.64 25.51 2.18
N ARG A 14 -21.43 25.49 3.50
CA ARG A 14 -22.49 25.18 4.48
C ARG A 14 -23.59 26.23 4.55
N GLU A 15 -23.27 27.49 4.29
CA GLU A 15 -24.26 28.58 4.23
C GLU A 15 -25.26 28.38 3.07
N VAL A 16 -24.80 27.87 1.93
CA VAL A 16 -25.63 27.71 0.72
C VAL A 16 -26.17 26.29 0.51
N ALA A 17 -25.52 25.28 1.11
CA ALA A 17 -25.84 23.87 0.90
C ALA A 17 -25.55 23.04 2.17
N GLU A 18 -26.56 22.95 3.03
CA GLU A 18 -26.46 22.33 4.36
C GLU A 18 -26.02 20.85 4.32
N HIS A 19 -26.48 20.09 3.33
CA HIS A 19 -26.32 18.62 3.31
C HIS A 19 -25.30 18.08 2.30
N VAL A 20 -24.61 18.95 1.54
CA VAL A 20 -23.60 18.48 0.58
C VAL A 20 -22.43 17.82 1.33
N PRO A 21 -22.04 16.58 1.00
CA PRO A 21 -20.85 15.97 1.59
C PRO A 21 -19.59 16.78 1.27
N ILE A 22 -18.83 17.15 2.30
CA ILE A 22 -17.55 17.87 2.18
C ILE A 22 -16.44 16.98 2.72
N VAL A 23 -15.38 16.85 1.92
CA VAL A 23 -14.14 16.20 2.29
C VAL A 23 -13.03 17.25 2.20
N ALA A 24 -12.26 17.43 3.27
CA ALA A 24 -11.13 18.35 3.30
C ALA A 24 -9.84 17.61 3.65
N ILE A 25 -8.71 18.11 3.17
CA ILE A 25 -7.38 17.61 3.55
C ILE A 25 -6.82 18.58 4.58
N ALA A 26 -6.35 18.07 5.71
CA ALA A 26 -5.70 18.86 6.75
C ALA A 26 -4.19 18.67 6.73
N ASP A 27 -3.45 19.76 6.92
CA ASP A 27 -2.00 19.75 7.05
C ASP A 27 -1.55 19.41 8.48
N SER A 28 -2.41 19.60 9.48
CA SER A 28 -2.17 19.30 10.91
C SER A 28 -3.34 18.57 11.58
N ALA A 29 -3.02 17.69 12.54
CA ALA A 29 -4.02 17.04 13.38
C ALA A 29 -4.82 18.05 14.22
N ALA A 30 -4.20 19.15 14.64
CA ALA A 30 -4.88 20.22 15.38
C ALA A 30 -5.97 20.94 14.56
N SER A 31 -5.93 20.82 13.23
CA SER A 31 -6.90 21.44 12.34
C SER A 31 -8.14 20.55 12.11
N VAL A 32 -8.09 19.28 12.52
CA VAL A 32 -9.19 18.32 12.29
C VAL A 32 -10.47 18.80 12.95
N ASP A 33 -10.43 19.02 14.27
CA ASP A 33 -11.58 19.48 15.04
C ASP A 33 -12.13 20.81 14.51
N ILE A 34 -11.25 21.71 14.06
CA ILE A 34 -11.65 23.02 13.50
C ILE A 34 -12.41 22.84 12.19
N LEU A 35 -11.94 21.97 11.30
CA LEU A 35 -12.58 21.71 10.01
C LEU A 35 -13.91 20.95 10.19
N GLU A 36 -13.98 20.04 11.15
CA GLU A 36 -15.23 19.36 11.53
C GLU A 36 -16.25 20.35 12.11
N LEU A 37 -15.83 21.24 13.01
CA LEU A 37 -16.67 22.32 13.55
C LEU A 37 -17.17 23.28 12.47
N ALA A 38 -16.36 23.54 11.43
CA ALA A 38 -16.79 24.33 10.28
C ALA A 38 -17.86 23.63 9.43
N GLY A 39 -18.05 22.31 9.61
CA GLY A 39 -19.07 21.50 8.93
C GLY A 39 -18.51 20.49 7.94
N CYS A 40 -17.20 20.20 7.95
CA CYS A 40 -16.62 19.15 7.12
C CYS A 40 -17.10 17.76 7.56
N ASN A 41 -17.48 16.88 6.62
CA ASN A 41 -17.94 15.53 6.96
C ASN A 41 -16.78 14.57 7.19
N ASN A 42 -15.69 14.74 6.44
CA ASN A 42 -14.50 13.90 6.55
C ASN A 42 -13.26 14.78 6.41
N VAL A 43 -12.33 14.67 7.36
CA VAL A 43 -11.04 15.36 7.29
C VAL A 43 -9.93 14.33 7.09
N LEU A 44 -9.13 14.53 6.05
CA LEU A 44 -8.07 13.62 5.64
C LEU A 44 -6.70 14.14 6.04
N LEU A 45 -5.98 13.39 6.87
CA LEU A 45 -4.57 13.63 7.19
C LEU A 45 -3.68 12.85 6.22
N LEU A 46 -3.69 13.22 4.94
CA LEU A 46 -3.00 12.45 3.88
C LEU A 46 -1.50 12.25 4.15
N ALA A 47 -0.82 13.26 4.73
CA ALA A 47 0.58 13.13 5.09
C ALA A 47 0.81 12.08 6.20
N ASP A 48 -0.11 11.98 7.16
CA ASP A 48 -0.05 10.97 8.22
C ASP A 48 -0.35 9.57 7.66
N MET A 49 -1.38 9.45 6.83
CA MET A 49 -1.73 8.21 6.13
C MET A 49 -0.54 7.70 5.30
N MET A 50 0.11 8.57 4.51
CA MET A 50 1.28 8.19 3.72
C MET A 50 2.45 7.78 4.62
N GLY A 51 2.78 8.57 5.65
CA GLY A 51 3.89 8.25 6.55
C GLY A 51 3.72 6.89 7.22
N ARG A 52 2.52 6.62 7.74
CA ARG A 52 2.16 5.30 8.29
C ARG A 52 2.25 4.19 7.24
N ALA A 53 1.76 4.42 6.03
CA ALA A 53 1.79 3.43 4.96
C ALA A 53 3.22 3.10 4.48
N LEU A 54 4.12 4.07 4.44
CA LEU A 54 5.55 3.87 4.16
C LEU A 54 6.22 3.12 5.30
N ALA A 55 5.96 3.52 6.55
CA ALA A 55 6.51 2.84 7.72
C ALA A 55 6.08 1.37 7.80
N ARG A 56 4.83 1.03 7.47
CA ARG A 56 4.35 -0.37 7.43
C ARG A 56 5.17 -1.26 6.49
N ARG A 57 5.85 -0.69 5.50
CA ARG A 57 6.69 -1.44 4.55
C ARG A 57 8.14 -1.58 4.99
N VAL A 58 8.52 -0.97 6.11
CA VAL A 58 9.77 -1.30 6.81
C VAL A 58 9.62 -2.68 7.42
N ASN A 59 10.55 -3.58 7.07
CA ASN A 59 10.57 -4.94 7.57
C ASN A 59 10.49 -4.94 9.11
N ASP A 60 9.66 -5.82 9.67
CA ASP A 60 9.48 -5.99 11.12
C ASP A 60 10.11 -7.32 11.59
N ARG A 61 10.47 -7.43 12.87
CA ARG A 61 11.08 -8.67 13.44
C ARG A 61 10.16 -9.87 13.35
N ASP A 62 8.86 -9.63 13.49
CA ASP A 62 7.85 -10.68 13.73
C ASP A 62 6.88 -10.84 12.55
N ARG A 63 6.94 -9.94 11.56
CA ARG A 63 5.96 -9.88 10.46
C ARG A 63 6.65 -9.70 9.11
N LEU A 64 6.58 -10.76 8.31
CA LEU A 64 7.02 -10.78 6.93
C LEU A 64 5.91 -10.35 5.95
N ALA A 65 4.65 -10.63 6.28
CA ALA A 65 3.47 -10.17 5.55
C ALA A 65 2.85 -8.97 6.27
N HIS A 66 2.85 -7.82 5.59
CA HIS A 66 2.30 -6.56 6.09
C HIS A 66 0.93 -6.31 5.47
N ILE A 67 -0.09 -6.14 6.32
CA ILE A 67 -1.42 -5.77 5.86
C ILE A 67 -1.36 -4.40 5.20
N ILE A 68 -1.80 -4.37 3.95
CA ILE A 68 -1.86 -3.15 3.12
C ILE A 68 -3.30 -2.74 2.82
N GLY A 69 -4.26 -3.64 3.06
CA GLY A 69 -5.66 -3.31 2.95
C GLY A 69 -6.54 -4.37 3.59
N GLU A 70 -7.76 -3.97 3.93
CA GLU A 70 -8.78 -4.80 4.56
C GLU A 70 -10.09 -4.59 3.81
N PHE A 71 -10.78 -5.70 3.53
CA PHE A 71 -12.01 -5.71 2.77
C PHE A 71 -13.03 -6.67 3.40
N GLY A 72 -13.69 -6.20 4.46
CA GLY A 72 -14.44 -7.08 5.35
C GLY A 72 -13.47 -8.00 6.08
N GLU A 73 -13.75 -9.30 6.10
CA GLU A 73 -12.85 -10.30 6.72
C GLU A 73 -11.61 -10.63 5.86
N LEU A 74 -11.57 -10.16 4.61
CA LEU A 74 -10.43 -10.36 3.72
C LEU A 74 -9.32 -9.36 4.05
N LEU A 75 -8.16 -9.87 4.44
CA LEU A 75 -6.94 -9.08 4.53
C LEU A 75 -6.12 -9.25 3.26
N ILE A 76 -5.60 -8.14 2.76
CA ILE A 76 -4.56 -8.13 1.73
C ILE A 76 -3.26 -7.71 2.39
N ALA A 77 -2.23 -8.52 2.17
CA ALA A 77 -0.90 -8.29 2.70
C ALA A 77 0.16 -8.35 1.59
N GLU A 78 1.21 -7.55 1.74
CA GLU A 78 2.43 -7.64 0.93
C GLU A 78 3.50 -8.39 1.72
N SER A 79 4.21 -9.30 1.07
CA SER A 79 5.31 -10.03 1.69
C SER A 79 6.50 -10.18 0.76
N THR A 80 7.70 -9.88 1.23
CA THR A 80 8.92 -10.09 0.43
C THR A 80 9.29 -11.58 0.42
N ALA A 81 9.69 -12.08 -0.75
CA ALA A 81 10.25 -13.42 -0.86
C ALA A 81 11.70 -13.50 -0.34
N ARG A 82 12.42 -12.37 -0.25
CA ARG A 82 13.82 -12.33 0.16
C ARG A 82 14.01 -12.98 1.54
N ASN A 83 15.03 -13.83 1.65
CA ASN A 83 15.36 -14.57 2.88
C ASN A 83 14.24 -15.50 3.37
N THR A 84 13.36 -15.95 2.49
CA THR A 84 12.33 -16.94 2.80
C THR A 84 12.60 -18.27 2.09
N PRO A 85 12.09 -19.40 2.62
CA PRO A 85 12.02 -20.68 1.91
C PRO A 85 11.10 -20.69 0.67
N LEU A 86 10.44 -19.57 0.34
CA LEU A 86 9.62 -19.45 -0.87
C LEU A 86 10.47 -19.18 -2.11
N GLN A 87 11.71 -18.69 -1.94
CA GLN A 87 12.60 -18.36 -3.05
C GLN A 87 12.89 -19.57 -3.93
N GLY A 88 12.84 -19.35 -5.24
CA GLY A 88 13.14 -20.35 -6.26
C GLY A 88 11.98 -21.32 -6.54
N LYS A 89 10.97 -21.40 -5.66
CA LYS A 89 9.75 -22.17 -5.89
C LYS A 89 8.79 -21.44 -6.83
N THR A 90 7.91 -22.18 -7.47
CA THR A 90 6.69 -21.64 -8.08
C THR A 90 5.60 -21.42 -7.04
N LEU A 91 4.58 -20.62 -7.37
CA LEU A 91 3.39 -20.45 -6.51
C LEU A 91 2.65 -21.77 -6.24
N ARG A 92 2.73 -22.76 -7.14
CA ARG A 92 2.20 -24.11 -6.90
C ARG A 92 3.07 -24.89 -5.90
N GLU A 93 4.39 -24.84 -6.06
CA GLU A 93 5.32 -25.55 -5.18
C GLU A 93 5.39 -24.94 -3.77
N SER A 94 5.02 -23.66 -3.62
CA SER A 94 4.95 -22.99 -2.33
C SER A 94 3.80 -23.48 -1.45
N ARG A 95 2.75 -24.07 -2.05
CA ARG A 95 1.56 -24.62 -1.39
C ARG A 95 0.87 -23.65 -0.42
N LEU A 96 1.00 -22.34 -0.65
CA LEU A 96 0.45 -21.30 0.22
C LEU A 96 -1.08 -21.43 0.39
N ARG A 97 -1.78 -21.86 -0.65
CA ARG A 97 -3.23 -22.03 -0.62
C ARG A 97 -3.63 -23.29 0.12
N GLU A 98 -2.99 -24.42 -0.19
CA GLU A 98 -3.31 -25.72 0.38
C GLU A 98 -2.94 -25.83 1.86
N ASP A 99 -1.78 -25.29 2.23
CA ASP A 99 -1.23 -25.48 3.57
C ASP A 99 -1.65 -24.36 4.54
N LEU A 100 -1.90 -23.14 4.05
CA LEU A 100 -2.20 -21.96 4.88
C LEU A 100 -3.53 -21.28 4.59
N GLY A 101 -4.24 -21.64 3.51
CA GLY A 101 -5.45 -20.94 3.09
C GLY A 101 -5.19 -19.53 2.54
N ILE A 102 -3.95 -19.23 2.13
CA ILE A 102 -3.58 -17.94 1.53
C ILE A 102 -3.59 -18.03 0.01
N THR A 103 -4.24 -17.08 -0.63
CA THR A 103 -4.17 -16.91 -2.08
C THR A 103 -3.14 -15.86 -2.44
N ALA A 104 -2.12 -16.23 -3.22
CA ALA A 104 -1.28 -15.25 -3.88
C ALA A 104 -2.05 -14.63 -5.06
N LEU A 105 -2.30 -13.33 -4.99
CA LEU A 105 -3.00 -12.56 -6.02
C LEU A 105 -2.07 -12.23 -7.19
N GLY A 106 -0.79 -12.02 -6.89
CA GLY A 106 0.25 -11.74 -7.85
C GLY A 106 1.57 -11.40 -7.16
N ILE A 107 2.53 -11.00 -7.98
CA ILE A 107 3.87 -10.62 -7.54
C ILE A 107 4.25 -9.29 -8.14
N TRP A 108 4.92 -8.45 -7.35
CA TRP A 108 5.62 -7.28 -7.86
C TRP A 108 7.06 -7.64 -8.19
N GLU A 109 7.47 -7.33 -9.41
CA GLU A 109 8.83 -7.47 -9.89
C GLU A 109 9.25 -6.17 -10.59
N GLN A 110 10.32 -5.54 -10.09
CA GLN A 110 10.85 -4.28 -10.64
C GLN A 110 9.80 -3.15 -10.79
N GLY A 111 8.80 -3.12 -9.90
CA GLY A 111 7.72 -2.12 -9.90
C GLY A 111 6.56 -2.46 -10.85
N GLU A 112 6.60 -3.58 -11.54
CA GLU A 112 5.49 -4.10 -12.35
C GLU A 112 4.77 -5.22 -11.61
N PHE A 113 3.43 -5.18 -11.65
CA PHE A 113 2.60 -6.24 -11.11
C PHE A 113 2.33 -7.32 -12.15
N ALA A 114 2.67 -8.56 -11.80
CA ALA A 114 2.31 -9.73 -12.56
C ALA A 114 1.22 -10.53 -11.82
N PRO A 115 0.03 -10.73 -12.41
CA PRO A 115 -1.01 -11.56 -11.81
C PRO A 115 -0.54 -13.01 -11.59
N ALA A 116 -0.86 -13.58 -10.42
CA ALA A 116 -0.37 -14.90 -10.02
C ALA A 116 -0.84 -16.02 -10.96
N ARG A 117 0.09 -16.86 -11.41
CA ARG A 117 -0.19 -18.15 -12.07
C ARG A 117 0.46 -19.25 -11.26
N ALA A 118 -0.06 -20.48 -11.38
CA ALA A 118 0.48 -21.62 -10.67
C ALA A 118 1.97 -21.87 -10.96
N ASP A 119 2.42 -21.58 -12.18
CA ASP A 119 3.81 -21.72 -12.66
C ASP A 119 4.66 -20.45 -12.45
N THR A 120 4.09 -19.36 -11.92
CA THR A 120 4.84 -18.15 -11.60
C THR A 120 5.95 -18.48 -10.60
N LYS A 121 7.20 -18.19 -10.99
CA LYS A 121 8.38 -18.39 -10.15
C LYS A 121 8.52 -17.24 -9.14
N ILE A 122 8.88 -17.57 -7.91
CA ILE A 122 9.14 -16.61 -6.83
C ILE A 122 10.64 -16.33 -6.82
N LEU A 123 11.03 -15.13 -7.26
CA LEU A 123 12.41 -14.65 -7.26
C LEU A 123 12.77 -14.04 -5.90
N PRO A 124 14.07 -13.90 -5.56
CA PRO A 124 14.50 -13.27 -4.30
C PRO A 124 13.95 -11.85 -4.10
N GLU A 125 13.80 -11.09 -5.17
CA GLU A 125 13.28 -9.74 -5.21
C GLU A 125 11.76 -9.65 -5.33
N SER A 126 11.05 -10.77 -5.55
CA SER A 126 9.60 -10.74 -5.69
C SER A 126 8.94 -10.27 -4.40
N VAL A 127 7.94 -9.38 -4.53
CA VAL A 127 7.01 -9.05 -3.44
C VAL A 127 5.67 -9.70 -3.73
N LEU A 128 5.29 -10.68 -2.93
CA LEU A 128 4.02 -11.38 -3.02
C LEU A 128 2.89 -10.49 -2.53
N VAL A 129 1.80 -10.41 -3.29
CA VAL A 129 0.52 -9.87 -2.83
C VAL A 129 -0.36 -11.04 -2.41
N LEU A 130 -0.67 -11.11 -1.14
CA LEU A 130 -1.37 -12.22 -0.48
C LEU A 130 -2.77 -11.77 -0.06
N ALA A 131 -3.75 -12.66 -0.22
CA ALA A 131 -5.12 -12.51 0.27
C ALA A 131 -5.46 -13.67 1.20
N GLY A 132 -6.03 -13.37 2.37
CA GLY A 132 -6.51 -14.39 3.30
C GLY A 132 -7.19 -13.79 4.52
N LEU A 133 -7.73 -14.67 5.37
CA LEU A 133 -8.24 -14.31 6.69
C LEU A 133 -7.08 -13.97 7.64
N GLU A 134 -7.37 -13.26 8.73
CA GLU A 134 -6.40 -12.91 9.77
C GLU A 134 -5.58 -14.11 10.26
N GLN A 135 -6.26 -15.22 10.58
CA GLN A 135 -5.61 -16.46 11.04
C GLN A 135 -4.62 -17.03 10.01
N ALA A 136 -4.93 -16.91 8.72
CA ALA A 136 -4.07 -17.37 7.64
C ALA A 136 -2.81 -16.51 7.52
N ILE A 137 -2.98 -15.18 7.54
CA ILE A 137 -1.86 -14.21 7.51
C ILE A 137 -0.95 -14.38 8.74
N ASP A 138 -1.52 -14.59 9.93
CA ASP A 138 -0.75 -14.85 11.14
C ASP A 138 0.03 -16.16 11.05
N GLN A 139 -0.57 -17.22 10.51
CA GLN A 139 0.12 -18.49 10.31
C GLN A 139 1.25 -18.37 9.28
N PHE A 140 1.06 -17.57 8.22
CA PHE A 140 2.14 -17.25 7.27
C PHE A 140 3.30 -16.55 7.95
N ASN A 141 3.03 -15.51 8.76
CA ASN A 141 4.06 -14.83 9.53
C ASN A 141 4.80 -15.80 10.46
N LYS A 142 4.08 -16.65 11.21
CA LYS A 142 4.71 -17.69 12.06
C LYS A 142 5.59 -18.67 11.29
N THR A 143 5.20 -19.01 10.06
CA THR A 143 5.88 -20.03 9.25
C THR A 143 7.11 -19.48 8.51
N TYR A 144 7.02 -18.25 8.00
CA TYR A 144 8.01 -17.70 7.06
C TYR A 144 8.81 -16.53 7.61
N THR A 145 8.40 -15.89 8.71
CA THR A 145 9.25 -14.91 9.38
C THR A 145 10.45 -15.63 9.98
N GLN A 146 11.63 -15.38 9.41
CA GLN A 146 12.88 -15.72 10.08
C GLN A 146 13.12 -14.67 11.16
N HIS A 147 13.39 -15.10 12.39
CA HIS A 147 13.76 -14.18 13.47
C HIS A 147 15.09 -13.51 13.09
N GLN A 148 15.05 -12.31 12.52
CA GLN A 148 16.24 -11.48 12.36
C GLN A 148 16.54 -10.83 13.72
N GLU A 149 17.76 -11.02 14.21
CA GLU A 149 18.18 -10.54 15.53
C GLU A 149 18.25 -9.00 15.63
N ASP A 150 18.24 -8.27 14.52
CA ASP A 150 18.43 -6.82 14.54
C ASP A 150 17.28 -6.03 13.88
N ASN A 151 16.72 -5.08 14.63
CA ASN A 151 15.83 -4.04 14.10
C ASN A 151 16.74 -2.97 13.53
N GLY A 152 17.42 -3.30 12.43
CA GLY A 152 18.45 -2.41 11.95
C GLY A 152 17.88 -1.04 11.63
N LEU A 153 18.69 -0.04 11.95
CA LEU A 153 18.38 1.37 11.85
C LEU A 153 17.64 1.73 10.55
N VAL A 154 16.56 2.48 10.67
CA VAL A 154 15.87 3.10 9.54
C VAL A 154 16.37 4.52 9.33
N ILE A 155 16.70 4.90 8.09
CA ILE A 155 17.01 6.29 7.76
C ILE A 155 15.84 6.90 7.01
N ILE A 156 15.32 8.02 7.52
CA ILE A 156 14.27 8.81 6.88
C ILE A 156 14.94 10.05 6.29
N ILE A 157 14.85 10.24 4.98
CA ILE A 157 15.38 11.39 4.27
C ILE A 157 14.23 12.35 3.96
N GLY A 158 14.24 13.52 4.61
CA GLY A 158 13.17 14.50 4.58
C GLY A 158 12.29 14.41 5.82
N GLY A 159 12.44 15.37 6.73
CA GLY A 159 11.75 15.51 8.00
C GLY A 159 10.50 16.40 7.95
N GLY A 160 9.88 16.52 6.78
CA GLY A 160 8.56 17.14 6.61
C GLY A 160 7.42 16.28 7.18
N ARG A 161 6.16 16.67 6.92
CA ARG A 161 4.96 16.02 7.49
C ARG A 161 4.92 14.51 7.29
N VAL A 162 5.20 14.02 6.07
CA VAL A 162 5.22 12.57 5.75
C VAL A 162 6.35 11.86 6.51
N GLY A 163 7.56 12.41 6.49
CA GLY A 163 8.72 11.81 7.17
C GLY A 163 8.53 11.74 8.69
N ARG A 164 7.93 12.77 9.30
CA ARG A 164 7.59 12.76 10.74
C ARG A 164 6.48 11.78 11.07
N ALA A 165 5.48 11.63 10.21
CA ALA A 165 4.46 10.60 10.38
C ALA A 165 5.05 9.18 10.28
N ALA A 166 5.97 8.94 9.34
CA ALA A 166 6.71 7.69 9.26
C ALA A 166 7.54 7.45 10.53
N ALA A 167 8.24 8.48 11.03
CA ALA A 167 9.01 8.41 12.27
C ALA A 167 8.13 8.04 13.48
N ARG A 168 6.96 8.65 13.64
CA ARG A 168 6.00 8.29 14.70
C ARG A 168 5.55 6.83 14.59
N ALA A 169 5.18 6.40 13.39
CA ALA A 169 4.73 5.03 13.14
C ALA A 169 5.83 3.98 13.39
N LEU A 170 7.10 4.31 13.15
CA LEU A 170 8.24 3.45 13.50
C LEU A 170 8.49 3.43 15.01
N ALA A 171 8.38 4.58 15.68
CA ALA A 171 8.50 4.68 17.14
C ALA A 171 7.43 3.86 17.86
N GLU A 172 6.17 3.92 17.40
CA GLU A 172 5.04 3.11 17.90
C GLU A 172 5.32 1.60 17.84
N ARG A 173 6.16 1.16 16.89
CA ARG A 173 6.58 -0.24 16.70
C ARG A 173 7.90 -0.59 17.38
N GLY A 174 8.54 0.34 18.08
CA GLY A 174 9.85 0.12 18.72
C GLY A 174 11.01 -0.06 17.73
N ILE A 175 10.88 0.44 16.50
CA ILE A 175 11.94 0.38 15.48
C ILE A 175 12.83 1.63 15.59
N ASP A 176 14.16 1.45 15.63
CA ASP A 176 15.09 2.58 15.70
C ASP A 176 15.21 3.30 14.34
N TYR A 177 15.29 4.62 14.38
CA TYR A 177 15.36 5.45 13.18
C TYR A 177 16.21 6.71 13.37
N ARG A 178 16.58 7.34 12.26
CA ARG A 178 17.11 8.72 12.20
C ARG A 178 16.48 9.49 11.07
N ILE A 179 16.31 10.80 11.27
CA ILE A 179 15.73 11.71 10.27
C ILE A 179 16.81 12.65 9.76
N ILE A 180 17.05 12.68 8.46
CA ILE A 180 17.91 13.67 7.81
C ILE A 180 17.03 14.82 7.32
N GLU A 181 17.30 16.02 7.82
CA GLU A 181 16.57 17.24 7.46
C GLU A 181 17.50 18.44 7.58
N GLN A 182 17.37 19.43 6.70
CA GLN A 182 18.17 20.66 6.75
C GLN A 182 17.65 21.61 7.82
N VAL A 183 16.32 21.73 7.94
CA VAL A 183 15.67 22.62 8.90
C VAL A 183 14.62 21.84 9.70
N PRO A 184 14.96 21.33 10.90
CA PRO A 184 14.01 20.62 11.75
C PRO A 184 12.86 21.53 12.20
N GLU A 185 11.63 21.13 11.91
CA GLU A 185 10.41 21.88 12.31
C GLU A 185 9.87 21.47 13.69
N GLU A 186 10.10 20.23 14.13
CA GLU A 186 9.43 19.65 15.29
C GLU A 186 10.43 19.20 16.36
N GLN A 187 10.35 19.78 17.57
CA GLN A 187 11.30 19.49 18.65
C GLN A 187 11.18 18.06 19.19
N GLY A 188 10.05 17.38 18.99
CA GLY A 188 9.80 16.01 19.46
C GLY A 188 10.81 14.96 18.96
N PHE A 189 11.58 15.28 17.91
CA PHE A 189 12.59 14.39 17.34
C PHE A 189 14.04 14.89 17.52
N LEU A 190 14.30 15.85 18.40
CA LEU A 190 15.62 16.49 18.58
C LEU A 190 16.80 15.49 18.71
N GLY A 191 16.61 14.34 19.36
CA GLY A 191 17.63 13.28 19.49
C GLY A 191 17.76 12.32 18.30
N LYS A 192 16.86 12.42 17.32
CA LYS A 192 16.79 11.55 16.13
C LYS A 192 17.18 12.28 14.85
N TYR A 193 17.26 13.61 14.87
CA TYR A 193 17.67 14.39 13.70
C TYR A 193 19.17 14.33 13.42
N VAL A 194 19.50 14.24 12.14
CA VAL A 194 20.81 14.52 11.56
C VAL A 194 20.65 15.72 10.65
N ILE A 195 21.08 16.88 11.15
CA ILE A 195 20.90 18.15 10.45
C ILE A 195 21.87 18.24 9.28
N GLY A 196 21.37 18.38 8.06
CA GLY A 196 22.17 18.57 6.86
C GLY A 196 21.49 18.12 5.56
N ASN A 197 22.18 18.33 4.44
CA ASN A 197 21.69 17.91 3.13
C ASN A 197 22.04 16.43 2.88
N ALA A 198 21.03 15.60 2.60
CA ALA A 198 21.19 14.18 2.31
C ALA A 198 21.96 13.88 1.01
N ALA A 199 22.14 14.87 0.13
CA ALA A 199 23.04 14.76 -1.03
C ALA A 199 24.53 14.70 -0.63
N GLU A 200 24.88 15.06 0.61
CA GLU A 200 26.25 15.00 1.10
C GLU A 200 26.55 13.66 1.78
N LEU A 201 27.55 12.93 1.28
CA LEU A 201 27.95 11.62 1.82
C LEU A 201 28.15 11.64 3.35
N LYS A 202 28.85 12.65 3.86
CA LYS A 202 29.14 12.80 5.29
C LYS A 202 27.88 12.86 6.16
N ILE A 203 26.77 13.37 5.62
CA ILE A 203 25.49 13.47 6.33
C ILE A 203 24.81 12.09 6.36
N LEU A 204 24.83 11.35 5.26
CA LEU A 204 24.35 9.96 5.19
C LEU A 204 25.17 9.04 6.12
N GLU A 205 26.50 9.20 6.14
CA GLU A 205 27.39 8.47 7.04
C GLU A 205 27.11 8.78 8.51
N LYS A 206 26.94 10.06 8.86
CA LYS A 206 26.53 10.47 10.22
C LYS A 206 25.18 9.89 10.62
N ALA A 207 24.25 9.76 9.66
CA ALA A 207 22.97 9.10 9.87
C ALA A 207 23.09 7.57 10.01
N GLY A 208 24.22 6.97 9.65
CA GLY A 208 24.46 5.54 9.80
C GLY A 208 24.06 4.72 8.58
N ILE A 209 24.14 5.29 7.37
CA ILE A 209 23.79 4.61 6.11
C ILE A 209 24.43 3.23 5.96
N GLN A 210 25.65 3.04 6.48
CA GLN A 210 26.40 1.79 6.39
C GLN A 210 25.81 0.62 7.20
N ARG A 211 24.94 0.90 8.17
CA ARG A 211 24.31 -0.11 9.04
C ARG A 211 22.79 -0.14 8.94
N CYS A 212 22.22 0.67 8.04
CA CYS A 212 20.77 0.75 7.91
C CYS A 212 20.24 -0.40 7.05
N HIS A 213 19.07 -0.93 7.42
CA HIS A 213 18.39 -1.97 6.64
C HIS A 213 17.25 -1.40 5.78
N ASN A 214 16.76 -0.22 6.14
CA ASN A 214 15.70 0.46 5.42
C ASN A 214 16.00 1.95 5.28
N ILE A 215 15.69 2.51 4.12
CA ILE A 215 15.75 3.94 3.83
C ILE A 215 14.37 4.36 3.35
N ILE A 216 13.83 5.41 3.95
CA ILE A 216 12.58 6.05 3.54
C ILE A 216 12.91 7.42 2.94
N VAL A 217 12.58 7.65 1.67
CA VAL A 217 12.83 8.93 0.97
C VAL A 217 11.51 9.69 0.84
N THR A 218 11.39 10.80 1.57
CA THR A 218 10.12 11.52 1.76
C THR A 218 10.20 13.03 1.51
N THR A 219 11.15 13.49 0.70
CA THR A 219 11.24 14.93 0.38
C THR A 219 10.05 15.39 -0.45
N HIS A 220 9.71 16.68 -0.41
CA HIS A 220 8.54 17.23 -1.11
C HIS A 220 8.72 17.27 -2.65
N ASP A 221 9.95 17.14 -3.13
CA ASP A 221 10.34 17.24 -4.53
C ASP A 221 10.71 15.87 -5.10
N ASP A 222 10.08 15.49 -6.21
CA ASP A 222 10.27 14.16 -6.79
C ASP A 222 11.62 13.99 -7.47
N ASP A 223 12.19 15.06 -8.05
CA ASP A 223 13.51 15.01 -8.69
C ASP A 223 14.60 14.76 -7.64
N ASN A 224 14.48 15.40 -6.48
CA ASN A 224 15.32 15.13 -5.32
C ASN A 224 15.13 13.70 -4.80
N ASN A 225 13.88 13.20 -4.73
CA ASN A 225 13.63 11.81 -4.33
C ASN A 225 14.29 10.81 -5.29
N ILE A 226 14.22 11.05 -6.61
CA ILE A 226 14.89 10.23 -7.64
C ILE A 226 16.40 10.26 -7.45
N TYR A 227 16.98 11.46 -7.30
CA TYR A 227 18.41 11.64 -7.09
C TYR A 227 18.91 10.91 -5.83
N LEU A 228 18.23 11.10 -4.71
CA LEU A 228 18.60 10.50 -3.42
C LEU A 228 18.40 8.98 -3.43
N THR A 229 17.36 8.48 -4.09
CA THR A 229 17.12 7.04 -4.26
C THR A 229 18.26 6.39 -5.03
N LEU A 230 18.65 6.97 -6.18
CA LEU A 230 19.78 6.49 -6.98
C LEU A 230 21.08 6.50 -6.18
N TYR A 231 21.32 7.58 -5.44
CA TYR A 231 22.53 7.72 -4.65
C TYR A 231 22.60 6.69 -3.51
N CYS A 232 21.51 6.55 -2.75
CA CYS A 232 21.40 5.55 -1.69
C CYS A 232 21.55 4.13 -2.21
N ARG A 233 20.92 3.78 -3.34
CA ARG A 233 21.05 2.44 -3.95
C ARG A 233 22.48 2.13 -4.33
N ARG A 234 23.23 3.09 -4.87
CA ARG A 234 24.66 2.90 -5.19
C ARG A 234 25.51 2.68 -3.95
N LEU A 235 25.21 3.38 -2.85
CA LEU A 235 25.95 3.23 -1.59
C LEU A 235 25.59 1.93 -0.84
N ARG A 236 24.33 1.51 -0.94
CA ARG A 236 23.75 0.37 -0.23
C ARG A 236 22.91 -0.50 -1.16
N PRO A 237 23.55 -1.37 -1.98
CA PRO A 237 22.85 -2.25 -2.91
C PRO A 237 21.89 -3.24 -2.23
N ASP A 238 22.13 -3.57 -0.96
CA ASP A 238 21.45 -4.57 -0.14
C ASP A 238 20.31 -4.02 0.73
N THR A 239 20.21 -2.69 0.88
CA THR A 239 19.23 -2.04 1.75
C THR A 239 17.89 -1.84 1.05
N LYS A 240 16.77 -1.96 1.78
CA LYS A 240 15.44 -1.67 1.23
C LYS A 240 15.22 -0.16 1.13
N ILE A 241 14.82 0.35 -0.03
CA ILE A 241 14.56 1.77 -0.28
C ILE A 241 13.08 1.95 -0.61
N ILE A 242 12.39 2.73 0.21
CA ILE A 242 10.98 3.03 0.11
C ILE A 242 10.87 4.53 -0.17
N SER A 243 10.27 4.93 -1.29
CA SER A 243 10.13 6.34 -1.65
C SER A 243 8.68 6.77 -1.73
N ARG A 244 8.40 8.04 -1.47
CA ARG A 244 7.17 8.66 -1.93
C ARG A 244 7.38 9.29 -3.32
N ALA A 245 6.29 9.40 -4.07
CA ALA A 245 6.17 10.25 -5.25
C ALA A 245 5.06 11.27 -5.00
N THR A 246 5.19 12.46 -5.54
CA THR A 246 4.14 13.49 -5.54
C THR A 246 3.18 13.23 -6.69
N ARG A 247 3.73 12.80 -7.84
CA ARG A 247 2.95 12.48 -9.05
C ARG A 247 3.13 11.02 -9.44
N GLU A 248 2.05 10.42 -9.93
CA GLU A 248 2.04 9.06 -10.46
C GLU A 248 3.05 8.86 -11.61
N SER A 249 3.21 9.87 -12.47
CA SER A 249 4.14 9.82 -13.61
C SER A 249 5.61 9.63 -13.24
N ASN A 250 6.00 9.89 -11.99
CA ASN A 250 7.37 9.76 -11.52
C ASN A 250 7.66 8.39 -10.88
N ILE A 251 6.63 7.55 -10.66
CA ILE A 251 6.77 6.23 -10.01
C ILE A 251 7.76 5.34 -10.74
N ALA A 252 7.59 5.16 -12.05
CA ALA A 252 8.45 4.31 -12.85
C ALA A 252 9.92 4.78 -12.83
N THR A 253 10.15 6.09 -12.75
CA THR A 253 11.51 6.64 -12.65
C THR A 253 12.14 6.38 -11.28
N LEU A 254 11.36 6.46 -10.20
CA LEU A 254 11.83 6.12 -8.85
C LEU A 254 12.17 4.62 -8.73
N TYR A 255 11.37 3.73 -9.32
CA TYR A 255 11.72 2.31 -9.43
C TYR A 255 13.02 2.10 -10.21
N ARG A 256 13.18 2.75 -11.38
CA ARG A 256 14.43 2.70 -12.16
C ARG A 256 15.63 3.27 -11.40
N ALA A 257 15.43 4.24 -10.52
CA ALA A 257 16.47 4.78 -9.64
C ALA A 257 16.91 3.76 -8.56
N GLY A 258 16.12 2.71 -8.33
CA GLY A 258 16.44 1.64 -7.39
C GLY A 258 15.62 1.68 -6.10
N ALA A 259 14.47 2.35 -6.08
CA ALA A 259 13.49 2.14 -5.02
C ALA A 259 12.93 0.71 -5.12
N ASP A 260 12.78 0.02 -3.99
CA ASP A 260 12.08 -1.27 -3.93
C ASP A 260 10.56 -1.07 -3.86
N PHE A 261 10.11 0.09 -3.38
CA PHE A 261 8.71 0.45 -3.32
C PHE A 261 8.52 1.95 -3.47
N VAL A 262 7.48 2.35 -4.22
CA VAL A 262 7.10 3.74 -4.43
C VAL A 262 5.61 3.92 -4.23
N MET A 263 5.21 4.93 -3.46
CA MET A 263 3.82 5.32 -3.27
C MET A 263 3.59 6.77 -3.70
N SER A 264 2.60 7.01 -4.55
CA SER A 264 2.19 8.34 -4.99
C SER A 264 1.18 8.98 -4.04
N TYR A 265 1.47 10.24 -3.70
CA TYR A 265 0.64 11.05 -2.82
C TYR A 265 -0.68 11.43 -3.49
N ALA A 266 -0.63 11.72 -4.80
CA ALA A 266 -1.81 12.00 -5.60
C ALA A 266 -2.74 10.77 -5.67
N THR A 267 -2.15 9.58 -5.88
CA THR A 267 -2.88 8.32 -5.98
C THR A 267 -3.55 7.97 -4.65
N LEU A 268 -2.82 8.05 -3.53
CA LEU A 268 -3.37 7.85 -2.19
C LEU A 268 -4.53 8.80 -1.90
N GLY A 269 -4.37 10.09 -2.21
CA GLY A 269 -5.41 11.09 -2.00
C GLY A 269 -6.66 10.83 -2.82
N ALA A 270 -6.50 10.55 -4.11
CA ALA A 270 -7.60 10.26 -5.02
C ALA A 270 -8.41 9.04 -4.55
N ASN A 271 -7.73 7.93 -4.22
CA ASN A 271 -8.42 6.71 -3.83
C ASN A 271 -9.08 6.83 -2.44
N THR A 272 -8.47 7.57 -1.53
CA THR A 272 -9.11 7.87 -0.23
C THR A 272 -10.42 8.64 -0.44
N ILE A 273 -10.44 9.64 -1.32
CA ILE A 273 -11.65 10.41 -1.62
C ILE A 273 -12.68 9.55 -2.37
N LEU A 274 -12.27 8.76 -3.37
CA LEU A 274 -13.18 7.86 -4.09
C LEU A 274 -13.85 6.86 -3.14
N ASN A 275 -13.11 6.30 -2.20
CA ASN A 275 -13.63 5.35 -1.22
C ASN A 275 -14.69 5.98 -0.30
N LEU A 276 -14.56 7.29 0.01
CA LEU A 276 -15.56 8.03 0.76
C LEU A 276 -16.84 8.31 -0.07
N LEU A 277 -16.70 8.52 -1.38
CA LEU A 277 -17.83 8.82 -2.26
C LEU A 277 -18.66 7.58 -2.60
N ASP A 278 -18.01 6.43 -2.83
CA ASP A 278 -18.65 5.25 -3.44
C ASP A 278 -19.03 4.12 -2.46
N LYS A 279 -18.87 4.34 -1.14
CA LYS A 279 -19.23 3.39 -0.05
C LYS A 279 -19.01 1.90 -0.39
N SER A 280 -17.75 1.46 -0.50
CA SER A 280 -17.28 0.05 -0.33
C SER A 280 -16.97 -0.80 -1.58
N ASN A 281 -16.59 -0.24 -2.72
CA ASN A 281 -16.32 -1.08 -3.91
C ASN A 281 -14.89 -1.11 -4.42
N VAL A 282 -13.96 -0.33 -3.87
CA VAL A 282 -12.56 -0.29 -4.34
C VAL A 282 -11.61 -0.17 -3.14
N LEU A 283 -10.59 -1.02 -3.10
CA LEU A 283 -9.49 -0.94 -2.15
C LEU A 283 -8.19 -0.93 -2.95
N MET A 284 -7.47 0.18 -2.87
CA MET A 284 -6.12 0.26 -3.44
C MET A 284 -5.17 -0.58 -2.62
N ILE A 285 -4.58 -1.58 -3.26
CA ILE A 285 -3.52 -2.40 -2.70
C ILE A 285 -2.18 -1.68 -2.88
N SER A 286 -1.98 -1.11 -4.06
CA SER A 286 -0.70 -0.65 -4.59
C SER A 286 -0.94 0.13 -5.90
N GLU A 287 0.03 0.91 -6.34
CA GLU A 287 -0.08 1.74 -7.56
C GLU A 287 -0.52 0.91 -8.78
N GLY A 288 -1.74 1.18 -9.27
CA GLY A 288 -2.30 0.54 -10.46
C GLY A 288 -3.03 -0.79 -10.22
N LEU A 289 -3.21 -1.24 -8.98
CA LEU A 289 -3.93 -2.47 -8.65
C LEU A 289 -4.96 -2.27 -7.53
N ASP A 290 -6.20 -2.59 -7.88
CA ASP A 290 -7.37 -2.38 -7.03
C ASP A 290 -8.07 -3.71 -6.74
N VAL A 291 -8.61 -3.83 -5.52
CA VAL A 291 -9.58 -4.87 -5.16
C VAL A 291 -10.95 -4.28 -5.16
N ILE A 292 -11.83 -4.89 -5.96
CA ILE A 292 -13.19 -4.40 -6.14
C ILE A 292 -14.25 -5.41 -5.80
N ARG A 293 -15.38 -4.90 -5.32
CA ARG A 293 -16.59 -5.69 -5.13
C ARG A 293 -17.61 -5.34 -6.19
N VAL A 294 -18.11 -6.37 -6.85
CA VAL A 294 -19.11 -6.22 -7.91
C VAL A 294 -20.17 -7.28 -7.74
N LYS A 295 -21.44 -6.87 -7.72
CA LYS A 295 -22.56 -7.82 -7.77
C LYS A 295 -22.40 -8.72 -8.98
N ILE A 296 -22.59 -10.03 -8.82
CA ILE A 296 -22.49 -10.98 -9.92
C ILE A 296 -23.45 -10.54 -11.02
N PRO A 297 -22.95 -10.15 -12.21
CA PRO A 297 -23.78 -9.71 -13.31
C PRO A 297 -24.76 -10.82 -13.70
N PRO A 298 -26.01 -10.50 -14.11
CA PRO A 298 -27.02 -11.51 -14.45
C PRO A 298 -26.54 -12.54 -15.49
N ARG A 299 -25.61 -12.15 -16.37
CA ARG A 299 -25.01 -13.05 -17.37
C ARG A 299 -24.12 -14.14 -16.80
N LEU A 300 -23.56 -13.91 -15.61
CA LEU A 300 -22.63 -14.82 -14.93
C LEU A 300 -23.35 -15.74 -13.93
N VAL A 301 -24.55 -15.38 -13.50
CA VAL A 301 -25.36 -16.22 -12.59
C VAL A 301 -25.58 -17.60 -13.21
N GLY A 302 -25.29 -18.65 -12.43
CA GLY A 302 -25.43 -20.04 -12.86
C GLY A 302 -24.27 -20.59 -13.70
N GLN A 303 -23.37 -19.75 -14.20
CA GLN A 303 -22.14 -20.21 -14.86
C GLN A 303 -21.05 -20.50 -13.83
N SER A 304 -20.17 -21.45 -14.13
CA SER A 304 -18.97 -21.64 -13.31
C SER A 304 -17.89 -20.61 -13.65
N ILE A 305 -16.97 -20.34 -12.72
CA ILE A 305 -15.83 -19.43 -12.95
C ILE A 305 -14.99 -19.93 -14.14
N ALA A 306 -14.78 -21.25 -14.24
CA ALA A 306 -14.02 -21.87 -15.31
C ALA A 306 -14.67 -21.67 -16.69
N GLN A 307 -16.00 -21.72 -16.78
CA GLN A 307 -16.74 -21.43 -18.01
C GLN A 307 -16.77 -19.94 -18.35
N ALA A 308 -16.90 -19.09 -17.34
CA ALA A 308 -17.00 -17.66 -17.51
C ALA A 308 -15.70 -17.02 -18.04
N GLN A 309 -14.55 -17.67 -17.86
CA GLN A 309 -13.22 -17.23 -18.36
C GLN A 309 -12.97 -15.73 -18.13
N ILE A 310 -13.32 -15.25 -16.93
CA ILE A 310 -13.31 -13.82 -16.60
C ILE A 310 -11.89 -13.27 -16.74
N ARG A 311 -10.90 -14.00 -16.23
CA ARG A 311 -9.50 -13.58 -16.25
C ARG A 311 -8.97 -13.45 -17.67
N GLU A 312 -9.24 -14.41 -18.55
CA GLU A 312 -8.79 -14.39 -19.94
C GLU A 312 -9.46 -13.26 -20.73
N GLN A 313 -10.71 -12.94 -20.40
CA GLN A 313 -11.49 -11.94 -21.12
C GLN A 313 -11.28 -10.50 -20.61
N THR A 314 -10.91 -10.33 -19.35
CA THR A 314 -10.88 -9.01 -18.71
C THR A 314 -9.61 -8.70 -17.95
N GLU A 315 -8.72 -9.68 -17.73
CA GLU A 315 -7.55 -9.60 -16.84
C GLU A 315 -7.90 -9.48 -15.34
N CYS A 316 -9.18 -9.45 -14.98
CA CYS A 316 -9.60 -9.48 -13.57
C CYS A 316 -9.42 -10.88 -12.98
N THR A 317 -8.86 -10.95 -11.79
CA THR A 317 -8.73 -12.20 -11.04
C THR A 317 -9.78 -12.23 -9.93
N ILE A 318 -10.61 -13.27 -9.88
CA ILE A 318 -11.58 -13.45 -8.78
C ILE A 318 -10.81 -13.95 -7.57
N VAL A 319 -10.95 -13.23 -6.46
CA VAL A 319 -10.29 -13.53 -5.18
C VAL A 319 -11.23 -14.31 -4.28
N ALA A 320 -12.49 -13.89 -4.20
CA ALA A 320 -13.50 -14.51 -3.37
C ALA A 320 -14.91 -14.25 -3.92
N ILE A 321 -15.87 -15.05 -3.44
CA ILE A 321 -17.31 -14.81 -3.66
C ILE A 321 -17.94 -14.55 -2.30
N GLN A 322 -18.66 -13.44 -2.17
CA GLN A 322 -19.45 -13.15 -0.98
C GLN A 322 -20.92 -13.47 -1.23
N HIS A 323 -21.52 -14.31 -0.39
CA HIS A 323 -22.92 -14.69 -0.45
C HIS A 323 -23.51 -14.75 0.96
N GLU A 324 -24.65 -14.10 1.19
CA GLU A 324 -25.34 -14.05 2.50
C GLU A 324 -24.42 -13.62 3.66
N GLY A 325 -23.53 -12.64 3.40
CA GLY A 325 -22.59 -12.12 4.38
C GLY A 325 -21.35 -12.99 4.63
N LYS A 326 -21.30 -14.21 4.10
CA LYS A 326 -20.13 -15.09 4.18
C LYS A 326 -19.25 -14.95 2.95
N THR A 327 -17.94 -14.90 3.16
CA THR A 327 -16.96 -14.81 2.07
C THR A 327 -16.29 -16.16 1.86
N ASP A 328 -16.43 -16.73 0.65
CA ASP A 328 -15.76 -17.95 0.24
C ASP A 328 -14.45 -17.61 -0.49
N PHE A 329 -13.34 -17.88 0.18
CA PHE A 329 -11.98 -17.73 -0.37
C PHE A 329 -11.50 -19.00 -1.08
N ASN A 330 -12.11 -20.16 -0.81
CA ASN A 330 -11.74 -21.41 -1.45
C ASN A 330 -12.62 -21.69 -2.68
N LEU A 331 -12.48 -20.81 -3.66
CA LEU A 331 -13.29 -20.82 -4.87
C LEU A 331 -13.27 -22.20 -5.55
N ASN A 332 -14.41 -22.87 -5.55
CA ASN A 332 -14.67 -24.00 -6.44
C ASN A 332 -14.95 -23.47 -7.85
N ILE A 333 -13.94 -23.49 -8.70
CA ILE A 333 -14.03 -22.93 -10.06
C ILE A 333 -15.04 -23.65 -10.97
N GLN A 334 -15.51 -24.84 -10.59
CA GLN A 334 -16.51 -25.63 -11.32
C GLN A 334 -17.93 -25.42 -10.78
N ALA A 335 -18.09 -24.86 -9.58
CA ALA A 335 -19.40 -24.61 -9.01
C ALA A 335 -20.10 -23.45 -9.74
N PRO A 336 -21.44 -23.51 -9.94
CA PRO A 336 -22.19 -22.42 -10.54
C PRO A 336 -22.22 -21.20 -9.61
N MET A 337 -21.99 -20.01 -10.18
CA MET A 337 -22.01 -18.76 -9.43
C MET A 337 -23.43 -18.44 -8.91
N PRO A 338 -23.58 -18.20 -7.59
CA PRO A 338 -24.89 -17.97 -6.99
C PRO A 338 -25.51 -16.64 -7.42
N ALA A 339 -26.84 -16.59 -7.49
CA ALA A 339 -27.56 -15.34 -7.68
C ALA A 339 -27.42 -14.44 -6.44
N GLN A 340 -27.47 -13.12 -6.63
CA GLN A 340 -27.40 -12.13 -5.53
C GLN A 340 -26.10 -12.17 -4.69
N ALA A 341 -25.08 -12.91 -5.12
CA ALA A 341 -23.75 -12.82 -4.57
C ALA A 341 -22.92 -11.69 -5.21
N GLU A 342 -21.78 -11.41 -4.59
CA GLU A 342 -20.83 -10.41 -5.04
C GLU A 342 -19.47 -11.08 -5.32
N LEU A 343 -18.82 -10.70 -6.42
CA LEU A 343 -17.43 -11.05 -6.69
C LEU A 343 -16.53 -10.05 -6.00
N ILE A 344 -15.54 -10.56 -5.29
CA ILE A 344 -14.37 -9.79 -4.89
C ILE A 344 -13.29 -10.10 -5.92
N MET A 345 -12.88 -9.09 -6.68
CA MET A 345 -11.94 -9.23 -7.79
C MET A 345 -10.75 -8.30 -7.61
N LEU A 346 -9.64 -8.67 -8.22
CA LEU A 346 -8.44 -7.87 -8.31
C LEU A 346 -8.14 -7.56 -9.76
N GLY A 347 -7.83 -6.30 -10.07
CA GLY A 347 -7.52 -5.87 -11.43
C GLY A 347 -6.91 -4.48 -11.48
N THR A 348 -6.38 -4.12 -12.65
CA THR A 348 -6.05 -2.73 -12.96
C THR A 348 -7.33 -1.98 -13.35
N ARG A 349 -7.33 -0.66 -13.27
CA ARG A 349 -8.46 0.16 -13.76
C ARG A 349 -8.89 -0.20 -15.19
N ALA A 350 -7.94 -0.52 -16.07
CA ALA A 350 -8.23 -0.96 -17.44
C ALA A 350 -8.92 -2.34 -17.47
N ALA A 351 -8.49 -3.27 -16.63
CA ALA A 351 -9.12 -4.59 -16.48
C ALA A 351 -10.58 -4.47 -15.98
N GLU A 352 -10.81 -3.58 -15.00
CA GLU A 352 -12.14 -3.31 -14.48
C GLU A 352 -13.08 -2.72 -15.53
N GLU A 353 -12.61 -1.76 -16.32
CA GLU A 353 -13.38 -1.22 -17.44
C GLU A 353 -13.74 -2.30 -18.46
N LYS A 354 -12.80 -3.20 -18.79
CA LYS A 354 -13.06 -4.35 -19.66
C LYS A 354 -14.15 -5.23 -19.05
N PHE A 355 -14.08 -5.52 -17.74
CA PHE A 355 -15.08 -6.32 -17.04
C PHE A 355 -16.47 -5.70 -17.11
N ARG A 356 -16.60 -4.41 -16.75
CA ARG A 356 -17.88 -3.68 -16.80
C ARG A 356 -18.47 -3.66 -18.21
N LYS A 357 -17.65 -3.37 -19.23
CA LYS A 357 -18.07 -3.37 -20.64
C LYS A 357 -18.52 -4.75 -21.11
N LYS A 358 -17.79 -5.81 -20.75
CA LYS A 358 -18.04 -7.18 -21.21
C LYS A 358 -19.29 -7.81 -20.57
N PHE A 359 -19.41 -7.67 -19.25
CA PHE A 359 -20.46 -8.33 -18.48
C PHE A 359 -21.64 -7.41 -18.14
N LYS A 360 -21.60 -6.14 -18.56
CA LYS A 360 -22.60 -5.10 -18.27
C LYS A 360 -22.85 -4.95 -16.77
N ALA A 361 -21.75 -4.83 -16.03
CA ALA A 361 -21.68 -4.85 -14.58
C ALA A 361 -21.66 -3.45 -13.95
#